data_AF-A4RS08-F1
#
_entry.id   AF-A4RS08-F1
#
_cell.length_a   1.000
_cell.length_b   1.000
_cell.length_c   1.000
_cell.angle_alpha   90.00
_cell.angle_beta   90.00
_cell.angle_gamma   90.00
#
_symmetry.space_group_name_H-M   'P 1'
#
loop_
_entity.id
_entity.type
_entity.pdbx_description
1 polymer ?
#
loop_
_entity_poly.entity_id
_entity_poly.type
_entity_poly.pdbx_seq_one_letter_code
_entity_poly.pdbx_strand_id
1 'polypeptide(L)'
;MTSSHPSDATYVAQLLSRGVENLAEEPKRLEEDAARAKRRLEDVSVRNYRAYIDAAACYAAVRAEVKDAATLLETLEAQLPDLKRGCDGFVKGAKEIAKARAMNRTLMNNSGAVAELLEVPKLLDACVRNGHYDEALDLENFVAKMEATHGDIALVKRLADEARASSAEMLRALLARLRVGIQLPECLRMVGYLRRLSAYDETTLRRTFLACREEYIANTVGELDDTNAYEYLKKLTDTHRVSLFDVVMQYRAIFSDEAGDDAGEDGGALLYSWATHRISKYLDLVKATLPRVYEGGALASVYEHCEYCGTSLARVGLDTRPLLRPVFGDAAMAVFDAALASAGDDFERALASATWTAASSTAESTPLAAKTEAGDNVEGPPATLADHVPLAAFVNGVLLAYNELRHLTPALELNLRLARSLESAFSRATASLLAHGQSKDASAARDDRARAAFLACVRAYLDAAAPFLVRAFARLIAGAPHDLNRVIEDARAALAPIVDSEL
;
A
#
# COMPACT_ATOMS: atom_id res chain seq x y z
N MET A 1 97.03 -79.08 10.48
CA MET A 1 97.34 -80.12 9.48
C MET A 1 98.60 -79.69 8.74
N THR A 2 99.62 -80.52 8.90
CA THR A 2 101.02 -80.45 8.45
C THR A 2 101.27 -79.75 7.10
N SER A 3 101.80 -78.53 7.11
CA SER A 3 102.62 -78.00 6.03
C SER A 3 104.08 -78.09 6.46
N SER A 4 104.70 -79.26 6.22
CA SER A 4 106.17 -79.37 6.27
C SER A 4 106.72 -78.36 5.27
N HIS A 5 107.41 -77.32 5.77
CA HIS A 5 107.89 -76.26 4.91
C HIS A 5 108.90 -76.85 3.89
N PRO A 6 108.94 -76.35 2.63
CA PRO A 6 109.88 -76.83 1.62
C PRO A 6 111.35 -76.75 2.06
N SER A 7 111.64 -75.87 3.03
CA SER A 7 112.93 -75.75 3.70
C SER A 7 113.34 -77.03 4.44
N ASP A 8 112.39 -77.74 5.04
CA ASP A 8 112.66 -78.88 5.92
C ASP A 8 113.09 -80.09 5.09
N ALA A 9 112.44 -80.33 3.95
CA ALA A 9 112.80 -81.41 3.02
C ALA A 9 114.19 -81.22 2.38
N THR A 10 114.54 -79.96 2.07
CA THR A 10 115.85 -79.59 1.50
C THR A 10 116.97 -79.73 2.54
N TYR A 11 116.67 -79.40 3.79
CA TYR A 11 117.60 -79.51 4.91
C TYR A 11 117.87 -80.97 5.30
N VAL A 12 116.85 -81.84 5.30
CA VAL A 12 117.00 -83.29 5.53
C VAL A 12 117.86 -83.97 4.45
N ALA A 13 117.76 -83.56 3.18
CA ALA A 13 118.62 -84.05 2.10
C ALA A 13 120.11 -83.63 2.27
N GLN A 14 120.36 -82.45 2.85
CA GLN A 14 121.72 -81.99 3.18
C GLN A 14 122.31 -82.73 4.40
N LEU A 15 121.48 -83.22 5.33
CA LEU A 15 121.90 -84.04 6.46
C LEU A 15 122.34 -85.45 6.03
N LEU A 16 121.61 -86.09 5.11
CA LEU A 16 121.91 -87.45 4.62
C LEU A 16 123.17 -87.55 3.72
N SER A 17 123.67 -86.43 3.22
CA SER A 17 124.85 -86.36 2.33
C SER A 17 126.16 -86.05 3.08
N ARG A 18 126.12 -85.91 4.41
CA ARG A 18 127.30 -85.65 5.26
C ARG A 18 127.76 -86.92 5.98
N GLY A 19 129.08 -87.07 6.16
CA GLY A 19 129.67 -88.18 6.92
C GLY A 19 129.34 -88.13 8.42
N VAL A 20 129.41 -89.29 9.10
CA VAL A 20 128.96 -89.52 10.49
C VAL A 20 129.55 -88.53 11.50
N GLU A 21 130.79 -88.08 11.30
CA GLU A 21 131.45 -87.09 12.17
C GLU A 21 130.79 -85.69 12.06
N ASN A 22 130.31 -85.29 10.88
CA ASN A 22 129.64 -84.01 10.65
C ASN A 22 128.17 -84.01 11.11
N LEU A 23 127.50 -85.17 11.16
CA LEU A 23 126.14 -85.29 11.73
C LEU A 23 126.14 -85.18 13.26
N ALA A 24 127.23 -85.59 13.92
CA ALA A 24 127.36 -85.48 15.37
C ALA A 24 127.52 -84.01 15.85
N GLU A 25 128.03 -83.12 14.99
CA GLU A 25 128.19 -81.68 15.29
C GLU A 25 127.02 -80.80 14.84
N GLU A 26 126.14 -81.29 13.96
CA GLU A 26 125.01 -80.50 13.42
C GLU A 26 123.99 -80.02 14.48
N PRO A 27 123.63 -80.80 15.54
CA PRO A 27 122.76 -80.32 16.60
C PRO A 27 123.34 -79.13 17.36
N LYS A 28 124.67 -79.16 17.62
CA LYS A 28 125.38 -78.03 18.23
C LYS A 28 125.40 -76.82 17.31
N ARG A 29 125.59 -77.01 15.99
CA ARG A 29 125.50 -75.92 15.00
C ARG A 29 124.11 -75.29 14.94
N LEU A 30 123.05 -76.10 14.99
CA LEU A 30 121.67 -75.61 15.00
C LEU A 30 121.31 -74.89 16.30
N GLU A 31 121.75 -75.39 17.45
CA GLU A 31 121.60 -74.67 18.72
C GLU A 31 122.35 -73.33 18.68
N GLU A 32 123.56 -73.31 18.11
CA GLU A 32 124.30 -72.09 17.91
C GLU A 32 123.64 -71.14 16.90
N ASP A 33 123.05 -71.63 15.80
CA ASP A 33 122.36 -70.82 14.82
C ASP A 33 121.02 -70.29 15.33
N ALA A 34 120.28 -71.09 16.10
CA ALA A 34 119.06 -70.65 16.80
C ALA A 34 119.41 -69.62 17.89
N ALA A 35 120.50 -69.83 18.64
CA ALA A 35 121.02 -68.85 19.59
C ALA A 35 121.51 -67.58 18.88
N ARG A 36 122.15 -67.68 17.70
CA ARG A 36 122.54 -66.54 16.85
C ARG A 36 121.32 -65.82 16.30
N ALA A 37 120.30 -66.52 15.84
CA ALA A 37 119.06 -65.93 15.33
C ALA A 37 118.27 -65.26 16.45
N LYS A 38 118.20 -65.87 17.64
CA LYS A 38 117.60 -65.29 18.83
C LYS A 38 118.37 -64.05 19.29
N ARG A 39 119.70 -64.10 19.35
CA ARG A 39 120.55 -62.92 19.63
C ARG A 39 120.42 -61.84 18.57
N ARG A 40 120.27 -62.19 17.28
CA ARG A 40 120.01 -61.23 16.20
C ARG A 40 118.62 -60.62 16.30
N LEU A 41 117.61 -61.42 16.65
CA LEU A 41 116.26 -60.92 16.88
C LEU A 41 116.22 -60.02 18.10
N GLU A 42 116.90 -60.40 19.19
CA GLU A 42 117.08 -59.57 20.40
C GLU A 42 117.85 -58.30 20.07
N ASP A 43 118.96 -58.37 19.34
CA ASP A 43 119.74 -57.20 18.92
C ASP A 43 118.95 -56.28 17.98
N VAL A 44 118.22 -56.82 17.00
CA VAL A 44 117.35 -56.03 16.10
C VAL A 44 116.15 -55.46 16.86
N SER A 45 115.56 -56.22 17.78
CA SER A 45 114.45 -55.78 18.63
C SER A 45 114.91 -54.72 19.62
N VAL A 46 116.12 -54.82 20.20
CA VAL A 46 116.69 -53.85 21.13
C VAL A 46 117.26 -52.63 20.41
N ARG A 47 117.79 -52.77 19.20
CA ARG A 47 118.24 -51.63 18.38
C ARG A 47 117.05 -50.82 17.85
N ASN A 48 115.97 -51.50 17.47
CA ASN A 48 114.80 -50.89 16.85
C ASN A 48 113.54 -50.92 17.73
N TYR A 49 113.66 -51.11 19.05
CA TYR A 49 112.51 -51.20 19.96
C TYR A 49 111.61 -49.96 19.88
N ARG A 50 112.21 -48.79 19.66
CA ARG A 50 111.49 -47.53 19.43
C ARG A 50 110.60 -47.59 18.19
N ALA A 51 111.11 -48.08 17.07
CA ALA A 51 110.30 -48.23 15.85
C ALA A 51 109.12 -49.20 16.04
N TYR A 52 109.28 -50.26 16.83
CA TYR A 52 108.18 -51.18 17.17
C TYR A 52 107.16 -50.55 18.12
N ILE A 53 107.61 -49.78 19.12
CA ILE A 53 106.72 -49.03 20.03
C ILE A 53 105.97 -47.95 19.25
N ASP A 54 106.66 -47.20 18.39
CA ASP A 54 106.07 -46.15 17.55
C ASP A 54 105.07 -46.74 16.55
N ALA A 55 105.39 -47.89 15.94
CA ALA A 55 104.46 -48.61 15.07
C ALA A 55 103.24 -49.13 15.85
N ALA A 56 103.42 -49.70 17.04
CA ALA A 56 102.32 -50.14 17.89
C ALA A 56 101.45 -48.98 18.37
N ALA A 57 102.05 -47.84 18.72
CA ALA A 57 101.36 -46.61 19.08
C ALA A 57 100.57 -46.05 17.89
N CYS A 58 101.16 -46.03 16.69
CA CYS A 58 100.50 -45.64 15.45
C CYS A 58 99.32 -46.57 15.12
N TYR A 59 99.49 -47.88 15.25
CA TYR A 59 98.41 -48.85 15.08
C TYR A 59 97.29 -48.67 16.10
N ALA A 60 97.62 -48.40 17.37
CA ALA A 60 96.64 -48.13 18.41
C ALA A 60 95.86 -46.83 18.11
N ALA A 61 96.55 -45.78 17.67
CA ALA A 61 95.94 -44.52 17.26
C ALA A 61 95.01 -44.70 16.05
N VAL A 62 95.48 -45.37 14.99
CA VAL A 62 94.66 -45.66 13.79
C VAL A 62 93.45 -46.53 14.17
N ARG A 63 93.62 -47.52 15.04
CA ARG A 63 92.50 -48.36 15.49
C ARG A 63 91.48 -47.58 16.31
N ALA A 64 91.92 -46.62 17.14
CA ALA A 64 91.04 -45.73 17.87
C ALA A 64 90.27 -44.80 16.90
N GLU A 65 90.97 -44.13 15.99
CA GLU A 65 90.38 -43.28 14.94
C GLU A 65 89.35 -44.02 14.08
N VAL A 66 89.65 -45.26 13.66
CA VAL A 66 88.72 -46.08 12.88
C VAL A 66 87.49 -46.48 13.69
N LYS A 67 87.67 -46.76 15.00
CA LYS A 67 86.56 -47.05 15.90
C LYS A 67 85.68 -45.81 16.08
N ASP A 68 86.28 -44.66 16.30
CA ASP A 68 85.57 -43.39 16.46
C ASP A 68 84.82 -43.04 15.16
N ALA A 69 85.46 -43.21 14.00
CA ALA A 69 84.81 -43.04 12.70
C ALA A 69 83.63 -44.00 12.50
N ALA A 70 83.75 -45.26 12.90
CA ALA A 70 82.64 -46.23 12.84
C ALA A 70 81.46 -45.79 13.73
N THR A 71 81.73 -45.34 14.97
CA THR A 71 80.67 -44.85 15.85
C THR A 71 79.99 -43.57 15.34
N LEU A 72 80.75 -42.67 14.70
CA LEU A 72 80.19 -41.49 14.04
C LEU A 72 79.29 -41.87 12.86
N LEU A 73 79.68 -42.89 12.09
CA LEU A 73 78.90 -43.39 10.97
C LEU A 73 77.58 -44.03 11.43
N GLU A 74 77.62 -44.84 12.50
CA GLU A 74 76.42 -45.42 13.12
C GLU A 74 75.49 -44.32 13.67
N THR A 75 76.06 -43.28 14.29
CA THR A 75 75.28 -42.14 14.79
C THR A 75 74.63 -41.36 13.64
N LEU A 76 75.36 -41.14 12.55
CA LEU A 76 74.84 -40.48 11.35
C LEU A 76 73.73 -41.30 10.69
N GLU A 77 73.91 -42.62 10.60
CA GLU A 77 72.90 -43.54 10.06
C GLU A 77 71.64 -43.53 10.93
N ALA A 78 71.78 -43.49 12.26
CA ALA A 78 70.65 -43.38 13.18
C ALA A 78 69.90 -42.04 13.09
N GLN A 79 70.60 -40.92 12.80
CA GLN A 79 69.99 -39.58 12.70
C GLN A 79 69.40 -39.27 11.31
N LEU A 80 69.85 -39.95 10.25
CA LEU A 80 69.38 -39.73 8.88
C LEU A 80 67.84 -39.84 8.73
N PRO A 81 67.16 -40.83 9.32
CA PRO A 81 65.70 -40.95 9.26
C PRO A 81 64.97 -39.79 9.93
N ASP A 82 65.51 -39.26 11.03
CA ASP A 82 64.94 -38.12 11.74
C ASP A 82 65.11 -36.82 10.95
N LEU A 83 66.29 -36.63 10.35
CA LEU A 83 66.54 -35.52 9.42
C LEU A 83 65.60 -35.61 8.21
N LYS A 84 65.42 -36.79 7.63
CA LYS A 84 64.50 -37.03 6.52
C LYS A 84 63.06 -36.69 6.91
N ARG A 85 62.58 -37.17 8.07
CA ARG A 85 61.25 -36.80 8.60
C ARG A 85 61.09 -35.30 8.79
N GLY A 86 62.11 -34.65 9.35
CA GLY A 86 62.12 -33.19 9.55
C GLY A 86 62.05 -32.43 8.22
N CYS A 87 62.83 -32.85 7.23
CA CYS A 87 62.80 -32.29 5.87
C CYS A 87 61.45 -32.50 5.19
N ASP A 88 60.87 -33.70 5.28
CA ASP A 88 59.56 -34.00 4.68
C ASP A 88 58.45 -33.17 5.35
N GLY A 89 58.50 -33.03 6.69
CA GLY A 89 57.59 -32.17 7.45
C GLY A 89 57.75 -30.68 7.08
N PHE A 90 58.99 -30.20 6.96
CA PHE A 90 59.29 -28.85 6.52
C PHE A 90 58.78 -28.58 5.10
N VAL A 91 59.02 -29.49 4.15
CA VAL A 91 58.53 -29.34 2.77
C VAL A 91 57.00 -29.32 2.72
N LYS A 92 56.33 -30.17 3.51
CA LYS A 92 54.86 -30.16 3.61
C LYS A 92 54.34 -28.84 4.18
N GLY A 93 54.89 -28.38 5.31
CA GLY A 93 54.52 -27.11 5.94
C GLY A 93 54.81 -25.90 5.03
N ALA A 94 55.97 -25.88 4.37
CA ALA A 94 56.33 -24.83 3.42
C ALA A 94 55.35 -24.75 2.23
N LYS A 95 54.87 -25.90 1.72
CA LYS A 95 53.84 -25.94 0.66
C LYS A 95 52.50 -25.38 1.13
N GLU A 96 52.07 -25.73 2.35
CA GLU A 96 50.82 -25.19 2.93
C GLU A 96 50.91 -23.67 3.14
N ILE A 97 52.03 -23.18 3.69
CA ILE A 97 52.30 -21.75 3.85
C ILE A 97 52.34 -21.04 2.49
N ALA A 98 53.01 -21.61 1.49
CA ALA A 98 53.07 -21.04 0.15
C ALA A 98 51.68 -20.95 -0.50
N LYS A 99 50.83 -21.98 -0.33
CA LYS A 99 49.44 -21.97 -0.80
C LYS A 99 48.63 -20.88 -0.11
N ALA A 100 48.71 -20.77 1.22
CA ALA A 100 48.03 -19.73 1.98
C ALA A 100 48.51 -18.32 1.58
N ARG A 101 49.82 -18.12 1.40
CA ARG A 101 50.38 -16.85 0.90
C ARG A 101 49.90 -16.53 -0.51
N ALA A 102 49.82 -17.51 -1.40
CA ALA A 102 49.30 -17.30 -2.75
C ALA A 102 47.83 -16.86 -2.70
N MET A 103 46.99 -17.53 -1.90
CA MET A 103 45.59 -17.13 -1.69
C MET A 103 45.47 -15.71 -1.12
N ASN A 104 46.23 -15.38 -0.07
CA ASN A 104 46.22 -14.05 0.53
C ASN A 104 46.70 -12.97 -0.44
N ARG A 105 47.70 -13.27 -1.27
CA ARG A 105 48.18 -12.33 -2.29
C ARG A 105 47.12 -12.09 -3.37
N THR A 106 46.40 -13.13 -3.80
CA THR A 106 45.28 -12.97 -4.72
C THR A 106 44.15 -12.14 -4.10
N LEU A 107 43.78 -12.39 -2.84
CA LEU A 107 42.78 -11.58 -2.13
C LEU A 107 43.22 -10.12 -2.00
N MET A 108 44.48 -9.87 -1.64
CA MET A 108 45.03 -8.53 -1.48
C MET A 108 45.11 -7.77 -2.81
N ASN A 109 45.44 -8.45 -3.90
CA ASN A 109 45.44 -7.85 -5.23
C ASN A 109 44.01 -7.49 -5.70
N ASN A 110 43.00 -8.22 -5.25
CA ASN A 110 41.59 -8.02 -5.60
C ASN A 110 40.79 -7.33 -4.49
N SER A 111 41.43 -6.81 -3.44
CA SER A 111 40.73 -6.33 -2.24
C SER A 111 39.84 -5.11 -2.52
N GLY A 112 40.22 -4.28 -3.50
CA GLY A 112 39.42 -3.14 -3.94
C GLY A 112 38.08 -3.59 -4.56
N ALA A 113 38.13 -4.51 -5.53
CA ALA A 113 36.93 -5.05 -6.16
C ALA A 113 36.02 -5.79 -5.16
N VAL A 114 36.59 -6.50 -4.18
CA VAL A 114 35.82 -7.13 -3.10
C VAL A 114 35.17 -6.09 -2.21
N ALA A 115 35.86 -4.98 -1.90
CA ALA A 115 35.29 -3.90 -1.11
C ALA A 115 34.13 -3.21 -1.84
N GLU A 116 34.30 -2.87 -3.12
CA GLU A 116 33.23 -2.32 -3.96
C GLU A 116 32.01 -3.23 -3.98
N LEU A 117 32.22 -4.55 -4.09
CA LEU A 117 31.13 -5.52 -4.06
C LEU A 117 30.37 -5.51 -2.73
N LEU A 118 31.08 -5.40 -1.61
CA LEU A 118 30.49 -5.32 -0.27
C LEU A 118 29.79 -3.98 -0.01
N GLU A 119 30.07 -2.95 -0.81
CA GLU A 119 29.41 -1.64 -0.71
C GLU A 119 28.10 -1.56 -1.50
N VAL A 120 27.87 -2.46 -2.45
CA VAL A 120 26.65 -2.48 -3.30
C VAL A 120 25.35 -2.42 -2.50
N PRO A 121 25.12 -3.22 -1.43
CA PRO A 121 23.87 -3.14 -0.67
C PRO A 121 23.67 -1.79 0.01
N LYS A 122 24.75 -1.16 0.49
CA LYS A 122 24.69 0.18 1.11
C LYS A 122 24.38 1.25 0.08
N LEU A 123 24.97 1.13 -1.12
CA LEU A 123 24.67 2.03 -2.23
C LEU A 123 23.21 1.89 -2.67
N LEU A 124 22.72 0.66 -2.81
CA LEU A 124 21.34 0.36 -3.12
C LEU A 124 20.38 0.99 -2.10
N ASP A 125 20.65 0.78 -0.81
CA ASP A 125 19.88 1.35 0.30
C ASP A 125 19.89 2.89 0.29
N ALA A 126 21.03 3.52 -0.03
CA ALA A 126 21.11 4.97 -0.23
C ALA A 126 20.31 5.46 -1.45
N CYS A 127 20.36 4.75 -2.58
CA CYS A 127 19.57 5.06 -3.78
C CYS A 127 18.07 5.00 -3.48
N VAL A 128 17.61 3.96 -2.78
CA VAL A 128 16.20 3.79 -2.39
C VAL A 128 15.74 4.94 -1.48
N ARG A 129 16.51 5.30 -0.45
CA ARG A 129 16.16 6.42 0.45
C ARG A 129 16.11 7.78 -0.24
N ASN A 130 16.94 7.98 -1.26
CA ASN A 130 16.99 9.24 -2.02
C ASN A 130 16.01 9.27 -3.21
N GLY A 131 15.24 8.19 -3.43
CA GLY A 131 14.29 8.09 -4.54
C GLY A 131 14.94 7.90 -5.93
N HIS A 132 16.22 7.51 -5.97
CA HIS A 132 16.97 7.17 -7.18
C HIS A 132 16.68 5.72 -7.58
N TYR A 133 15.43 5.46 -7.97
CA TYR A 133 14.92 4.11 -8.19
C TYR A 133 15.47 3.46 -9.47
N ASP A 134 15.85 4.24 -10.47
CA ASP A 134 16.46 3.70 -11.69
C ASP A 134 17.80 3.02 -11.38
N GLU A 135 18.67 3.71 -10.64
CA GLU A 135 19.96 3.21 -10.19
C GLU A 135 19.81 2.05 -9.19
N ALA A 136 18.82 2.13 -8.30
CA ALA A 136 18.51 1.06 -7.38
C ALA A 136 18.13 -0.24 -8.10
N LEU A 137 17.28 -0.14 -9.14
CA LEU A 137 16.87 -1.29 -9.95
C LEU A 137 18.06 -1.88 -10.74
N ASP A 138 18.97 -1.04 -11.22
CA ASP A 138 20.16 -1.53 -11.92
C ASP A 138 21.11 -2.30 -10.98
N LEU A 139 21.28 -1.82 -9.73
CA LEU A 139 22.05 -2.53 -8.70
C LEU A 139 21.38 -3.84 -8.27
N GLU A 140 20.05 -3.87 -8.15
CA GLU A 140 19.29 -5.09 -7.86
C GLU A 140 19.51 -6.15 -8.95
N ASN A 141 19.37 -5.75 -10.22
CA ASN A 141 19.61 -6.64 -11.37
C ASN A 141 21.06 -7.17 -11.40
N PHE A 142 22.03 -6.32 -11.03
CA PHE A 142 23.43 -6.72 -10.92
C PHE A 142 23.62 -7.81 -9.85
N VAL A 143 23.03 -7.63 -8.65
CA VAL A 143 23.11 -8.61 -7.56
C VAL A 143 22.35 -9.90 -7.91
N ALA A 144 21.17 -9.81 -8.53
CA ALA A 144 20.40 -10.96 -8.98
C ALA A 144 21.17 -11.81 -10.00
N LYS A 145 21.81 -11.16 -10.98
CA LYS A 145 22.69 -11.83 -11.96
C LYS A 145 23.89 -12.50 -11.29
N MET A 146 24.44 -11.86 -10.26
CA MET A 146 25.54 -12.43 -9.48
C MET A 146 25.12 -13.68 -8.71
N GLU A 147 23.96 -13.65 -8.07
CA GLU A 147 23.41 -14.81 -7.36
C GLU A 147 23.13 -15.96 -8.33
N ALA A 148 22.59 -15.68 -9.51
CA ALA A 148 22.36 -16.69 -10.54
C ALA A 148 23.66 -17.35 -11.04
N THR A 149 24.77 -16.59 -11.08
CA THR A 149 26.06 -17.07 -11.61
C THR A 149 26.95 -17.72 -10.53
N HIS A 150 26.91 -17.18 -9.30
CA HIS A 150 27.82 -17.52 -8.21
C HIS A 150 27.07 -17.83 -6.90
N GLY A 151 25.88 -18.41 -7.01
CA GLY A 151 25.01 -18.73 -5.89
C GLY A 151 25.53 -19.83 -4.97
N ASP A 152 26.66 -20.48 -5.26
CA ASP A 152 27.34 -21.41 -4.37
C ASP A 152 28.12 -20.68 -3.26
N ILE A 153 28.49 -19.41 -3.48
CA ILE A 153 29.28 -18.60 -2.55
C ILE A 153 28.38 -18.01 -1.47
N ALA A 154 28.62 -18.38 -0.20
CA ALA A 154 27.83 -17.89 0.93
C ALA A 154 27.83 -16.36 1.09
N LEU A 155 28.91 -15.68 0.68
CA LEU A 155 28.97 -14.21 0.68
C LEU A 155 27.99 -13.60 -0.34
N VAL A 156 27.93 -14.15 -1.57
CA VAL A 156 27.02 -13.68 -2.62
C VAL A 156 25.57 -13.83 -2.20
N LYS A 157 25.21 -14.97 -1.56
CA LYS A 157 23.88 -15.15 -0.98
C LYS A 157 23.52 -14.07 0.05
N ARG A 158 24.44 -13.74 0.97
CA ARG A 158 24.19 -12.67 1.94
C ARG A 158 23.99 -11.31 1.29
N LEU A 159 24.78 -10.98 0.27
CA LEU A 159 24.60 -9.73 -0.49
C LEU A 159 23.25 -9.69 -1.21
N ALA A 160 22.81 -10.82 -1.77
CA ALA A 160 21.48 -10.94 -2.39
C ALA A 160 20.35 -10.81 -1.36
N ASP A 161 20.50 -11.38 -0.16
CA ASP A 161 19.55 -11.22 0.94
C ASP A 161 19.42 -9.75 1.37
N GLU A 162 20.55 -9.05 1.55
CA GLU A 162 20.58 -7.62 1.89
C GLU A 162 19.96 -6.76 0.77
N ALA A 163 20.26 -7.07 -0.49
CA ALA A 163 19.68 -6.36 -1.63
C ALA A 163 18.16 -6.55 -1.71
N ARG A 164 17.66 -7.77 -1.49
CA ARG A 164 16.21 -8.04 -1.43
C ARG A 164 15.52 -7.28 -0.31
N ALA A 165 16.18 -7.10 0.84
CA ALA A 165 15.64 -6.28 1.93
C ALA A 165 15.47 -4.81 1.51
N SER A 166 16.46 -4.22 0.84
CA SER A 166 16.38 -2.86 0.28
C SER A 166 15.31 -2.75 -0.81
N SER A 167 15.18 -3.75 -1.67
CA SER A 167 14.14 -3.82 -2.70
C SER A 167 12.73 -3.92 -2.11
N ALA A 168 12.55 -4.63 -0.99
CA ALA A 168 11.29 -4.66 -0.27
C ALA A 168 10.92 -3.28 0.32
N GLU A 169 11.90 -2.50 0.75
CA GLU A 169 11.67 -1.13 1.21
C GLU A 169 11.32 -0.19 0.06
N MET A 170 12.00 -0.33 -1.08
CA MET A 170 11.64 0.36 -2.32
C MET A 170 10.18 0.08 -2.70
N LEU A 171 9.76 -1.19 -2.68
CA LEU A 171 8.37 -1.57 -2.95
C LEU A 171 7.38 -0.83 -2.02
N ARG A 172 7.67 -0.76 -0.70
CA ARG A 172 6.82 -0.04 0.26
C ARG A 172 6.74 1.45 -0.07
N ALA A 173 7.87 2.08 -0.37
CA ALA A 173 7.93 3.49 -0.74
C ALA A 173 7.15 3.78 -2.03
N LEU A 174 7.29 2.92 -3.05
CA LEU A 174 6.56 3.05 -4.31
C LEU A 174 5.04 2.95 -4.10
N LEU A 175 4.58 1.97 -3.31
CA LEU A 175 3.17 1.80 -2.98
C LEU A 175 2.63 2.95 -2.13
N ALA A 176 3.40 3.43 -1.14
CA ALA A 176 3.03 4.59 -0.32
C ALA A 176 2.79 5.83 -1.18
N ARG A 177 3.62 6.04 -2.21
CA ARG A 177 3.46 7.18 -3.13
C ARG A 177 2.19 7.08 -3.99
N LEU A 178 1.75 5.87 -4.36
CA LEU A 178 0.49 5.62 -5.08
C LEU A 178 -0.77 5.83 -4.22
N ARG A 179 -0.64 5.81 -2.89
CA ARG A 179 -1.72 6.08 -1.91
C ARG A 179 -1.98 7.57 -1.66
N VAL A 180 -1.28 8.45 -2.36
CA VAL A 180 -1.42 9.92 -2.24
C VAL A 180 -1.79 10.51 -3.61
N GLY A 181 -2.17 11.78 -3.65
CA GLY A 181 -2.38 12.52 -4.90
C GLY A 181 -1.15 12.41 -5.80
N ILE A 182 -1.34 11.89 -7.02
CA ILE A 182 -0.27 11.64 -7.98
C ILE A 182 -0.73 12.00 -9.38
N GLN A 183 0.13 12.68 -10.12
CA GLN A 183 -0.13 13.06 -11.51
C GLN A 183 0.18 11.90 -12.45
N LEU A 184 -0.47 11.87 -13.61
CA LEU A 184 -0.34 10.76 -14.57
C LEU A 184 1.12 10.41 -14.95
N PRO A 185 2.02 11.37 -15.27
CA PRO A 185 3.40 11.05 -15.66
C PRO A 185 4.19 10.36 -14.55
N GLU A 186 3.99 10.81 -13.31
CA GLU A 186 4.63 10.21 -12.15
C GLU A 186 4.03 8.83 -11.88
N CYS A 187 2.70 8.69 -11.98
CA CYS A 187 2.01 7.41 -11.82
C CYS A 187 2.53 6.34 -12.79
N LEU A 188 2.74 6.70 -14.06
CA LEU A 188 3.36 5.84 -15.08
C LEU A 188 4.78 5.42 -14.69
N ARG A 189 5.60 6.34 -14.19
CA ARG A 189 6.96 6.02 -13.70
C ARG A 189 6.92 5.03 -12.54
N MET A 190 6.05 5.28 -11.56
CA MET A 190 5.94 4.44 -10.36
C MET A 190 5.50 3.02 -10.72
N VAL A 191 4.51 2.87 -11.61
CA VAL A 191 4.11 1.54 -12.10
C VAL A 191 5.19 0.91 -12.98
N GLY A 192 5.92 1.70 -13.76
CA GLY A 192 7.10 1.23 -14.50
C GLY A 192 8.19 0.64 -13.58
N TYR A 193 8.47 1.29 -12.45
CA TYR A 193 9.38 0.74 -11.44
C TYR A 193 8.84 -0.55 -10.81
N LEU A 194 7.54 -0.63 -10.52
CA LEU A 194 6.92 -1.84 -9.99
C LEU A 194 7.00 -3.02 -10.99
N ARG A 195 6.80 -2.76 -12.29
CA ARG A 195 6.98 -3.77 -13.34
C ARG A 195 8.42 -4.24 -13.43
N ARG A 196 9.40 -3.32 -13.40
CA ARG A 196 10.84 -3.66 -13.43
C ARG A 196 11.28 -4.46 -12.21
N LEU A 197 10.74 -4.12 -11.04
CA LEU A 197 11.00 -4.87 -9.80
C LEU A 197 10.45 -6.31 -9.86
N SER A 198 9.52 -6.60 -10.78
CA SER A 198 8.95 -7.94 -11.01
C SER A 198 8.33 -8.57 -9.75
N ALA A 199 7.88 -7.73 -8.81
CA ALA A 199 7.31 -8.19 -7.53
C ALA A 199 5.87 -8.72 -7.67
N TYR A 200 5.16 -8.34 -8.74
CA TYR A 200 3.78 -8.70 -9.01
C TYR A 200 3.62 -9.18 -10.44
N ASP A 201 2.69 -10.10 -10.66
CA ASP A 201 2.13 -10.32 -12.00
C ASP A 201 1.22 -9.15 -12.39
N GLU A 202 0.87 -9.07 -13.68
CA GLU A 202 0.10 -7.94 -14.21
C GLU A 202 -1.29 -7.83 -13.56
N THR A 203 -1.93 -8.96 -13.25
CA THR A 203 -3.23 -8.98 -12.57
C THR A 203 -3.15 -8.49 -11.12
N THR A 204 -2.14 -8.92 -10.35
CA THR A 204 -1.93 -8.46 -8.97
C THR A 204 -1.49 -7.00 -8.96
N LEU A 205 -0.70 -6.56 -9.95
CA LEU A 205 -0.31 -5.15 -10.10
C LEU A 205 -1.54 -4.25 -10.31
N ARG A 206 -2.47 -4.64 -11.20
CA ARG A 206 -3.75 -3.92 -11.42
C ARG A 206 -4.59 -3.84 -10.15
N ARG A 207 -4.75 -4.96 -9.42
CA ARG A 207 -5.49 -5.00 -8.14
C ARG A 207 -4.81 -4.14 -7.08
N THR A 208 -3.50 -4.23 -6.95
CA THR A 208 -2.71 -3.47 -5.98
C THR A 208 -2.77 -1.98 -6.27
N PHE A 209 -2.71 -1.59 -7.55
CA PHE A 209 -2.90 -0.22 -7.98
C PHE A 209 -4.27 0.32 -7.53
N LEU A 210 -5.36 -0.37 -7.89
CA LEU A 210 -6.71 0.05 -7.49
C LEU A 210 -6.90 0.07 -5.97
N ALA A 211 -6.29 -0.87 -5.23
CA ALA A 211 -6.31 -0.86 -3.77
C ALA A 211 -5.59 0.37 -3.18
N CYS A 212 -4.42 0.73 -3.71
CA CYS A 212 -3.71 1.95 -3.29
C CYS A 212 -4.52 3.21 -3.61
N ARG A 213 -5.18 3.25 -4.78
CA ARG A 213 -6.07 4.36 -5.15
C ARG A 213 -7.34 4.40 -4.29
N GLU A 214 -7.90 3.27 -3.88
CA GLU A 214 -9.02 3.24 -2.95
C GLU A 214 -8.63 3.83 -1.59
N GLU A 215 -7.44 3.49 -1.08
CA GLU A 215 -6.91 4.04 0.17
C GLU A 215 -6.69 5.55 0.08
N TYR A 216 -6.15 6.03 -1.04
CA TYR A 216 -6.04 7.47 -1.32
C TYR A 216 -7.38 8.21 -1.19
N ILE A 217 -8.43 7.69 -1.84
CA ILE A 217 -9.75 8.34 -1.84
C ILE A 217 -10.38 8.22 -0.45
N ALA A 218 -10.24 7.08 0.22
CA ALA A 218 -10.75 6.89 1.57
C ALA A 218 -10.12 7.87 2.57
N ASN A 219 -8.80 8.07 2.52
CA ASN A 219 -8.10 9.03 3.36
C ASN A 219 -8.55 10.47 3.06
N THR A 220 -8.63 10.84 1.76
CA THR A 220 -9.08 12.19 1.36
C THR A 220 -10.51 12.48 1.82
N VAL A 221 -11.40 11.49 1.75
CA VAL A 221 -12.78 11.64 2.26
C VAL A 221 -12.83 11.67 3.79
N GLY A 222 -11.96 10.91 4.46
CA GLY A 222 -11.86 10.89 5.92
C GLY A 222 -11.35 12.20 6.53
N GLU A 223 -10.65 13.02 5.76
CA GLU A 223 -10.17 14.35 6.17
C GLU A 223 -11.21 15.46 6.01
N LEU A 224 -12.37 15.18 5.38
CA LEU A 224 -13.42 16.18 5.17
C LEU A 224 -14.16 16.50 6.48
N ASP A 225 -14.40 17.79 6.72
CA ASP A 225 -15.21 18.26 7.85
C ASP A 225 -16.71 18.06 7.58
N ASP A 226 -17.35 17.25 8.42
CA ASP A 226 -18.79 16.93 8.37
C ASP A 226 -19.64 17.80 9.34
N THR A 227 -19.09 18.91 9.84
CA THR A 227 -19.86 19.82 10.71
C THR A 227 -21.03 20.46 9.94
N ASN A 228 -20.78 20.94 8.73
CA ASN A 228 -21.78 21.53 7.84
C ASN A 228 -22.11 20.55 6.70
N ALA A 229 -23.29 19.93 6.75
CA ALA A 229 -23.74 18.92 5.79
C ALA A 229 -23.76 19.43 4.34
N TYR A 230 -24.14 20.69 4.10
CA TYR A 230 -24.18 21.29 2.77
C TYR A 230 -22.77 21.42 2.17
N GLU A 231 -21.84 22.01 2.93
CA GLU A 231 -20.45 22.16 2.50
C GLU A 231 -19.73 20.81 2.38
N TYR A 232 -19.99 19.88 3.32
CA TYR A 232 -19.46 18.52 3.28
C TYR A 232 -19.88 17.80 2.01
N LEU A 233 -21.17 17.80 1.67
CA LEU A 233 -21.68 17.12 0.47
C LEU A 233 -21.04 17.69 -0.79
N LYS A 234 -20.87 19.01 -0.91
CA LYS A 234 -20.20 19.63 -2.07
C LYS A 234 -18.75 19.18 -2.19
N LYS A 235 -17.98 19.25 -1.09
CA LYS A 235 -16.58 18.80 -1.06
C LYS A 235 -16.44 17.30 -1.31
N LEU A 236 -17.35 16.49 -0.78
CA LEU A 236 -17.43 15.06 -1.01
C LEU A 236 -17.67 14.76 -2.50
N THR A 237 -18.64 15.44 -3.13
CA THR A 237 -18.94 15.31 -4.55
C THR A 237 -17.75 15.72 -5.42
N ASP A 238 -17.07 16.82 -5.12
CA ASP A 238 -15.87 17.24 -5.84
C ASP A 238 -14.71 16.25 -5.70
N THR A 239 -14.48 15.77 -4.48
CA THR A 239 -13.46 14.75 -4.18
C THR A 239 -13.75 13.47 -4.95
N HIS A 240 -15.01 13.03 -4.96
CA HIS A 240 -15.45 11.86 -5.71
C HIS A 240 -15.22 12.06 -7.22
N ARG A 241 -15.67 13.18 -7.78
CA ARG A 241 -15.56 13.50 -9.21
C ARG A 241 -14.11 13.47 -9.69
N VAL A 242 -13.24 14.25 -9.04
CA VAL A 242 -11.84 14.38 -9.44
C VAL A 242 -11.13 13.05 -9.29
N SER A 243 -11.30 12.38 -8.14
CA SER A 243 -10.57 11.16 -7.86
C SER A 243 -10.97 9.99 -8.75
N LEU A 244 -12.26 9.78 -9.01
CA LEU A 244 -12.69 8.71 -9.93
C LEU A 244 -12.22 8.98 -11.35
N PHE A 245 -12.35 10.23 -11.81
CA PHE A 245 -11.89 10.61 -13.15
C PHE A 245 -10.40 10.32 -13.31
N ASP A 246 -9.58 10.80 -12.36
CA ASP A 246 -8.13 10.61 -12.39
C ASP A 246 -7.75 9.13 -12.34
N VAL A 247 -8.36 8.34 -11.45
CA VAL A 247 -8.05 6.90 -11.34
C VAL A 247 -8.44 6.14 -12.60
N VAL A 248 -9.60 6.44 -13.19
CA VAL A 248 -10.02 5.81 -14.45
C VAL A 248 -9.07 6.18 -15.59
N MET A 249 -8.67 7.45 -15.69
CA MET A 249 -7.73 7.90 -16.72
C MET A 249 -6.34 7.30 -16.51
N GLN A 250 -5.84 7.27 -15.27
CA GLN A 250 -4.56 6.64 -14.92
C GLN A 250 -4.56 5.15 -15.22
N TYR A 251 -5.59 4.43 -14.77
CA TYR A 251 -5.71 2.99 -15.02
C TYR A 251 -5.72 2.70 -16.51
N ARG A 252 -6.50 3.46 -17.29
CA ARG A 252 -6.54 3.30 -18.75
C ARG A 252 -5.16 3.55 -19.37
N ALA A 253 -4.50 4.65 -19.04
CA ALA A 253 -3.18 4.95 -19.60
C ALA A 253 -2.09 3.92 -19.23
N ILE A 254 -2.17 3.31 -18.05
CA ILE A 254 -1.15 2.37 -17.55
C ILE A 254 -1.38 0.95 -18.09
N PHE A 255 -2.63 0.54 -18.26
CA PHE A 255 -3.02 -0.86 -18.46
C PHE A 255 -3.73 -1.15 -19.81
N SER A 256 -4.06 -0.12 -20.61
CA SER A 256 -4.81 -0.33 -21.88
C SER A 256 -3.92 -0.62 -23.10
N ASP A 257 -2.63 -0.25 -23.09
CA ASP A 257 -1.74 -0.41 -24.25
C ASP A 257 -1.10 -1.81 -24.39
N GLU A 258 -1.25 -2.68 -23.39
CA GLU A 258 -0.62 -4.02 -23.38
C GLU A 258 -1.59 -5.17 -23.78
N ALA A 259 -2.87 -4.88 -24.03
CA ALA A 259 -3.86 -5.89 -24.38
C ALA A 259 -3.93 -6.13 -25.89
N GLY A 260 -2.99 -6.92 -26.43
CA GLY A 260 -3.28 -7.67 -27.65
C GLY A 260 -4.44 -8.63 -27.39
N ASP A 261 -5.49 -8.53 -28.21
CA ASP A 261 -6.72 -9.33 -28.46
C ASP A 261 -7.22 -10.46 -27.52
N ASP A 262 -6.48 -10.93 -26.51
CA ASP A 262 -6.82 -12.08 -25.64
C ASP A 262 -7.00 -11.70 -24.15
N ALA A 263 -6.66 -10.45 -23.75
CA ALA A 263 -6.81 -9.93 -22.37
C ALA A 263 -7.95 -8.90 -22.20
N GLY A 264 -8.86 -8.80 -23.18
CA GLY A 264 -9.82 -7.70 -23.33
C GLY A 264 -10.99 -7.67 -22.33
N GLU A 265 -11.30 -8.77 -21.64
CA GLU A 265 -12.50 -8.84 -20.77
C GLU A 265 -12.21 -8.61 -19.27
N ASP A 266 -11.17 -9.23 -18.70
CA ASP A 266 -10.95 -9.22 -17.23
C ASP A 266 -10.42 -7.87 -16.71
N GLY A 267 -9.54 -7.21 -17.49
CA GLY A 267 -8.95 -5.93 -17.11
C GLY A 267 -9.95 -4.77 -17.05
N GLY A 268 -10.92 -4.76 -17.97
CA GLY A 268 -12.03 -3.82 -17.97
C GLY A 268 -13.00 -4.13 -16.83
N ALA A 269 -13.36 -5.40 -16.65
CA ALA A 269 -14.25 -5.84 -15.58
C ALA A 269 -13.75 -5.44 -14.19
N LEU A 270 -12.44 -5.54 -13.93
CA LEU A 270 -11.85 -5.13 -12.66
C LEU A 270 -12.01 -3.61 -12.39
N LEU A 271 -11.73 -2.77 -13.38
CA LEU A 271 -11.89 -1.32 -13.25
C LEU A 271 -13.35 -0.93 -12.99
N TYR A 272 -14.28 -1.52 -13.76
CA TYR A 272 -15.70 -1.24 -13.59
C TYR A 272 -16.21 -1.75 -12.24
N SER A 273 -15.79 -2.93 -11.79
CA SER A 273 -16.13 -3.46 -10.46
C SER A 273 -15.66 -2.53 -9.35
N TRP A 274 -14.41 -2.05 -9.42
CA TRP A 274 -13.88 -1.05 -8.47
C TRP A 274 -14.67 0.27 -8.52
N ALA A 275 -14.97 0.77 -9.72
CA ALA A 275 -15.75 2.00 -9.89
C ALA A 275 -17.16 1.87 -9.31
N THR A 276 -17.86 0.75 -9.54
CA THR A 276 -19.17 0.47 -8.97
C THR A 276 -19.14 0.41 -7.45
N HIS A 277 -18.14 -0.26 -6.87
CA HIS A 277 -17.93 -0.28 -5.41
C HIS A 277 -17.75 1.13 -4.85
N ARG A 278 -16.94 1.95 -5.52
CA ARG A 278 -16.67 3.32 -5.09
C ARG A 278 -17.87 4.25 -5.25
N ILE A 279 -18.65 4.10 -6.32
CA ILE A 279 -19.93 4.80 -6.51
C ILE A 279 -20.90 4.42 -5.40
N SER A 280 -20.96 3.13 -5.02
CA SER A 280 -21.82 2.67 -3.93
C SER A 280 -21.46 3.34 -2.60
N LYS A 281 -20.18 3.39 -2.23
CA LYS A 281 -19.72 4.12 -1.04
C LYS A 281 -20.08 5.60 -1.05
N TYR A 282 -19.94 6.26 -2.21
CA TYR A 282 -20.33 7.66 -2.36
C TYR A 282 -21.83 7.85 -2.15
N LEU A 283 -22.65 6.99 -2.75
CA LEU A 283 -24.11 7.01 -2.58
C LEU A 283 -24.52 6.80 -1.14
N ASP A 284 -23.87 5.89 -0.41
CA ASP A 284 -24.17 5.63 1.01
C ASP A 284 -23.87 6.85 1.88
N LEU A 285 -22.74 7.54 1.64
CA LEU A 285 -22.40 8.79 2.33
C LEU A 285 -23.39 9.92 2.01
N VAL A 286 -23.78 10.06 0.74
CA VAL A 286 -24.80 11.03 0.34
C VAL A 286 -26.13 10.73 1.04
N LYS A 287 -26.61 9.48 0.99
CA LYS A 287 -27.86 9.07 1.66
C LYS A 287 -27.84 9.30 3.17
N ALA A 288 -26.69 9.08 3.83
CA ALA A 288 -26.55 9.30 5.26
C ALA A 288 -26.55 10.79 5.64
N THR A 289 -26.03 11.66 4.77
CA THR A 289 -25.79 13.08 5.10
C THR A 289 -26.90 14.00 4.59
N LEU A 290 -27.51 13.67 3.45
CA LEU A 290 -28.54 14.49 2.80
C LEU A 290 -29.73 14.85 3.70
N PRO A 291 -30.23 13.97 4.60
CA PRO A 291 -31.32 14.32 5.52
C PRO A 291 -31.01 15.47 6.49
N ARG A 292 -29.74 15.85 6.66
CA ARG A 292 -29.32 16.98 7.51
C ARG A 292 -29.40 18.34 6.79
N VAL A 293 -29.74 18.34 5.50
CA VAL A 293 -29.96 19.56 4.71
C VAL A 293 -31.46 19.84 4.65
N TYR A 294 -31.89 20.85 5.42
CA TYR A 294 -33.32 21.16 5.59
C TYR A 294 -33.83 22.28 4.67
N GLU A 295 -32.91 23.01 4.02
CA GLU A 295 -33.25 24.12 3.13
C GLU A 295 -33.27 23.65 1.67
N GLY A 296 -34.36 23.90 0.97
CA GLY A 296 -34.57 23.49 -0.42
C GLY A 296 -33.61 24.17 -1.39
N GLY A 297 -33.25 25.44 -1.14
CA GLY A 297 -32.22 26.14 -1.92
C GLY A 297 -30.83 25.50 -1.79
N ALA A 298 -30.44 25.12 -0.57
CA ALA A 298 -29.19 24.39 -0.33
C ALA A 298 -29.23 23.00 -0.99
N LEU A 299 -30.35 22.29 -0.87
CA LEU A 299 -30.56 20.99 -1.50
C LEU A 299 -30.46 21.06 -3.03
N ALA A 300 -31.06 22.08 -3.65
CA ALA A 300 -30.98 22.35 -5.08
C ALA A 300 -29.53 22.58 -5.54
N SER A 301 -28.76 23.36 -4.78
CA SER A 301 -27.36 23.61 -5.10
C SER A 301 -26.50 22.35 -5.00
N VAL A 302 -26.72 21.50 -3.98
CA VAL A 302 -26.03 20.20 -3.87
C VAL A 302 -26.42 19.27 -5.02
N TYR A 303 -27.70 19.24 -5.39
CA TYR A 303 -28.18 18.44 -6.51
C TYR A 303 -27.53 18.86 -7.84
N GLU A 304 -27.43 20.16 -8.11
CA GLU A 304 -26.74 20.70 -9.28
C GLU A 304 -25.27 20.26 -9.32
N HIS A 305 -24.57 20.30 -8.17
CA HIS A 305 -23.20 19.81 -8.07
C HIS A 305 -23.11 18.31 -8.37
N CYS A 306 -24.06 17.51 -7.88
CA CYS A 306 -24.17 16.08 -8.17
C CYS A 306 -24.44 15.80 -9.66
N GLU A 307 -25.31 16.56 -10.31
CA GLU A 307 -25.60 16.45 -11.75
C GLU A 307 -24.37 16.82 -12.59
N TYR A 308 -23.66 17.88 -12.23
CA TYR A 308 -22.39 18.25 -12.86
C TYR A 308 -21.33 17.15 -12.69
N CYS A 309 -21.21 16.58 -11.49
CA CYS A 309 -20.34 15.43 -11.22
C CYS A 309 -20.69 14.23 -12.12
N GLY A 310 -21.97 13.84 -12.17
CA GLY A 310 -22.43 12.75 -13.03
C GLY A 310 -22.16 13.00 -14.51
N THR A 311 -22.38 14.23 -14.98
CA THR A 311 -22.07 14.63 -16.37
C THR A 311 -20.57 14.56 -16.67
N SER A 312 -19.73 14.96 -15.71
CA SER A 312 -18.27 14.88 -15.82
C SER A 312 -17.80 13.42 -15.90
N LEU A 313 -18.33 12.55 -15.03
CA LEU A 313 -17.98 11.14 -14.97
C LEU A 313 -18.56 10.32 -16.13
N ALA A 314 -19.67 10.76 -16.74
CA ALA A 314 -20.23 10.12 -17.92
C ALA A 314 -19.24 10.12 -19.10
N ARG A 315 -18.34 11.10 -19.17
CA ARG A 315 -17.26 11.16 -20.17
C ARG A 315 -16.28 9.99 -20.08
N VAL A 316 -16.15 9.38 -18.90
CA VAL A 316 -15.34 8.19 -18.67
C VAL A 316 -16.18 6.91 -18.56
N GLY A 317 -17.47 6.98 -18.90
CA GLY A 317 -18.38 5.84 -18.91
C GLY A 317 -19.05 5.53 -17.56
N LEU A 318 -19.06 6.47 -16.62
CA LEU A 318 -19.67 6.29 -15.30
C LEU A 318 -20.81 7.30 -15.11
N ASP A 319 -22.07 6.84 -15.10
CA ASP A 319 -23.23 7.72 -14.88
C ASP A 319 -23.90 7.43 -13.53
N THR A 320 -23.74 8.35 -12.57
CA THR A 320 -24.30 8.24 -11.21
C THR A 320 -25.66 8.91 -11.06
N ARG A 321 -26.11 9.69 -12.06
CA ARG A 321 -27.33 10.53 -11.95
C ARG A 321 -28.60 9.72 -11.69
N PRO A 322 -28.87 8.60 -12.38
CA PRO A 322 -30.07 7.81 -12.12
C PRO A 322 -30.16 7.28 -10.68
N LEU A 323 -29.01 7.07 -10.04
CA LEU A 323 -28.93 6.56 -8.66
C LEU A 323 -29.15 7.66 -7.62
N LEU A 324 -28.85 8.92 -7.96
CA LEU A 324 -28.98 10.07 -7.06
C LEU A 324 -30.39 10.67 -7.09
N ARG A 325 -31.06 10.68 -8.26
CA ARG A 325 -32.43 11.22 -8.42
C ARG A 325 -33.43 10.75 -7.36
N PRO A 326 -33.59 9.45 -7.05
CA PRO A 326 -34.54 9.03 -6.01
C PRO A 326 -34.13 9.51 -4.61
N VAL A 327 -32.83 9.56 -4.31
CA VAL A 327 -32.31 10.02 -3.01
C VAL A 327 -32.62 11.50 -2.77
N PHE A 328 -32.38 12.34 -3.79
CA PHE A 328 -32.76 13.76 -3.73
C PHE A 328 -34.27 13.97 -3.78
N GLY A 329 -35.00 13.10 -4.48
CA GLY A 329 -36.45 13.11 -4.47
C GLY A 329 -37.04 12.90 -3.08
N ASP A 330 -36.50 11.95 -2.31
CA ASP A 330 -36.95 11.70 -0.94
C ASP A 330 -36.59 12.86 0.01
N ALA A 331 -35.39 13.43 -0.11
CA ALA A 331 -35.00 14.61 0.67
C ALA A 331 -35.87 15.84 0.35
N ALA A 332 -36.15 16.08 -0.93
CA ALA A 332 -37.02 17.17 -1.36
C ALA A 332 -38.44 17.02 -0.79
N MET A 333 -38.98 15.80 -0.81
CA MET A 333 -40.28 15.53 -0.18
C MET A 333 -40.26 15.77 1.32
N ALA A 334 -39.20 15.39 2.03
CA ALA A 334 -39.08 15.64 3.46
C ALA A 334 -39.10 17.15 3.80
N VAL A 335 -38.39 17.97 3.01
CA VAL A 335 -38.41 19.44 3.16
C VAL A 335 -39.82 19.99 2.91
N PHE A 336 -40.49 19.52 1.85
CA PHE A 336 -41.83 19.97 1.50
C PHE A 336 -42.89 19.58 2.53
N ASP A 337 -42.87 18.33 2.97
CA ASP A 337 -43.81 17.81 3.96
C ASP A 337 -43.62 18.53 5.31
N ALA A 338 -42.39 18.83 5.70
CA ALA A 338 -42.10 19.61 6.90
C ALA A 338 -42.62 21.06 6.78
N ALA A 339 -42.41 21.71 5.62
CA ALA A 339 -42.91 23.06 5.38
C ALA A 339 -44.45 23.12 5.37
N LEU A 340 -45.11 22.14 4.75
CA LEU A 340 -46.58 22.02 4.77
C LEU A 340 -47.12 21.70 6.16
N ALA A 341 -46.44 20.85 6.93
CA ALA A 341 -46.81 20.56 8.31
C ALA A 341 -46.73 21.82 9.18
N SER A 342 -45.64 22.60 9.06
CA SER A 342 -45.50 23.90 9.74
C SER A 342 -46.60 24.87 9.34
N ALA A 343 -46.92 24.97 8.05
CA ALA A 343 -48.01 25.82 7.56
C ALA A 343 -49.38 25.41 8.14
N GLY A 344 -49.62 24.11 8.29
CA GLY A 344 -50.82 23.57 8.96
C GLY A 344 -50.86 23.90 10.46
N ASP A 345 -49.74 23.75 11.17
CA ASP A 345 -49.63 24.09 12.59
C ASP A 345 -49.82 25.61 12.83
N ASP A 346 -49.23 26.45 11.98
CA ASP A 346 -49.40 27.90 12.00
C ASP A 346 -50.86 28.29 11.73
N PHE A 347 -51.52 27.61 10.79
CA PHE A 347 -52.93 27.81 10.49
C PHE A 347 -53.83 27.46 11.68
N GLU A 348 -53.65 26.30 12.29
CA GLU A 348 -54.42 25.85 13.46
C GLU A 348 -54.23 26.81 14.65
N ARG A 349 -52.98 27.26 14.90
CA ARG A 349 -52.69 28.26 15.93
C ARG A 349 -53.37 29.60 15.63
N ALA A 350 -53.25 30.09 14.40
CA ALA A 350 -53.89 31.34 13.98
C ALA A 350 -55.41 31.27 14.11
N LEU A 351 -56.02 30.13 13.73
CA LEU A 351 -57.45 29.88 13.82
C LEU A 351 -57.95 29.88 15.27
N ALA A 352 -57.21 29.23 16.19
CA ALA A 352 -57.55 29.20 17.61
C ALA A 352 -57.46 30.59 18.27
N SER A 353 -56.52 31.44 17.82
CA SER A 353 -56.32 32.80 18.36
C SER A 353 -57.12 33.90 17.64
N ALA A 354 -57.87 33.56 16.59
CA ALA A 354 -58.51 34.55 15.73
C ALA A 354 -59.62 35.34 16.45
N THR A 355 -59.50 36.67 16.44
CA THR A 355 -60.58 37.58 16.85
C THR A 355 -61.47 37.87 15.65
N TRP A 356 -62.65 37.24 15.63
CA TRP A 356 -63.62 37.36 14.54
C TRP A 356 -64.38 38.69 14.61
N THR A 357 -63.74 39.77 14.15
CA THR A 357 -64.38 41.08 13.98
C THR A 357 -64.73 41.29 12.51
N ALA A 358 -65.92 41.81 12.20
CA ALA A 358 -66.26 42.08 10.79
C ALA A 358 -65.27 43.08 10.18
N ALA A 359 -64.83 42.79 8.96
CA ALA A 359 -63.93 43.65 8.20
C ALA A 359 -64.41 45.10 8.23
N SER A 360 -63.50 46.02 8.57
CA SER A 360 -63.77 47.45 8.44
C SER A 360 -63.87 47.76 6.95
N SER A 361 -65.04 48.17 6.48
CA SER A 361 -65.30 48.58 5.09
C SER A 361 -64.65 49.93 4.74
N THR A 362 -63.49 50.25 5.30
CA THR A 362 -62.73 51.48 5.02
C THR A 362 -61.27 51.16 4.81
N ALA A 363 -60.97 50.56 3.66
CA ALA A 363 -59.67 50.71 3.02
C ALA A 363 -59.92 50.78 1.51
N GLU A 364 -60.16 51.99 1.02
CA GLU A 364 -59.93 52.30 -0.38
C GLU A 364 -58.49 51.89 -0.71
N SER A 365 -58.39 50.90 -1.58
CA SER A 365 -57.14 50.34 -2.07
C SER A 365 -56.31 51.40 -2.80
N THR A 366 -55.28 51.94 -2.16
CA THR A 366 -54.11 52.41 -2.90
C THR A 366 -53.35 51.18 -3.39
N PRO A 367 -53.15 50.99 -4.71
CA PRO A 367 -52.29 49.91 -5.19
C PRO A 367 -50.86 50.27 -4.79
N LEU A 368 -50.31 49.55 -3.80
CA LEU A 368 -48.88 49.59 -3.55
C LEU A 368 -48.23 48.89 -4.75
N ALA A 369 -47.79 49.69 -5.71
CA ALA A 369 -46.98 49.25 -6.83
C ALA A 369 -45.75 48.52 -6.28
N ALA A 370 -45.79 47.18 -6.31
CA ALA A 370 -44.58 46.38 -6.33
C ALA A 370 -43.81 46.84 -7.57
N LYS A 371 -42.60 47.37 -7.35
CA LYS A 371 -41.67 47.73 -8.42
C LYS A 371 -41.48 46.50 -9.31
N THR A 372 -42.06 46.58 -10.50
CA THR A 372 -41.86 45.61 -11.57
C THR A 372 -40.43 45.77 -12.08
N GLU A 373 -39.53 44.88 -11.67
CA GLU A 373 -38.42 44.51 -12.54
C GLU A 373 -38.95 43.48 -13.53
N ALA A 374 -38.58 43.68 -14.80
CA ALA A 374 -39.22 43.10 -15.96
C ALA A 374 -39.16 41.56 -15.98
N GLY A 375 -40.30 40.93 -16.27
CA GLY A 375 -40.33 39.61 -16.89
C GLY A 375 -40.82 38.43 -16.05
N ASP A 376 -41.99 38.52 -15.39
CA ASP A 376 -42.95 37.41 -15.31
C ASP A 376 -44.27 37.90 -14.69
N ASN A 377 -45.42 37.52 -15.23
CA ASN A 377 -46.73 37.83 -14.64
C ASN A 377 -46.96 36.93 -13.40
N VAL A 378 -46.28 37.22 -12.29
CA VAL A 378 -46.48 36.50 -11.02
C VAL A 378 -47.79 36.97 -10.37
N GLU A 379 -48.86 36.18 -10.53
CA GLU A 379 -50.13 36.38 -9.81
C GLU A 379 -49.87 36.29 -8.30
N GLY A 380 -49.97 37.42 -7.60
CA GLY A 380 -49.90 37.47 -6.13
C GLY A 380 -51.19 36.92 -5.48
N PRO A 381 -51.15 36.61 -4.17
CA PRO A 381 -52.34 36.16 -3.44
C PRO A 381 -53.45 37.23 -3.49
N PRO A 382 -54.73 36.84 -3.64
CA PRO A 382 -55.86 37.77 -3.66
C PRO A 382 -55.88 38.69 -2.43
N ALA A 383 -56.10 39.99 -2.63
CA ALA A 383 -56.12 41.00 -1.55
C ALA A 383 -57.20 40.72 -0.48
N THR A 384 -58.29 40.04 -0.87
CA THR A 384 -59.37 39.60 0.04
C THR A 384 -58.93 38.61 1.10
N LEU A 385 -57.77 37.96 0.94
CA LEU A 385 -57.22 37.04 1.95
C LEU A 385 -56.56 37.79 3.10
N ALA A 386 -56.16 39.05 2.91
CA ALA A 386 -55.55 39.87 3.97
C ALA A 386 -56.53 40.16 5.12
N ASP A 387 -57.83 40.19 4.82
CA ASP A 387 -58.90 40.36 5.81
C ASP A 387 -59.09 39.12 6.71
N HIS A 388 -58.46 37.99 6.35
CA HIS A 388 -58.58 36.71 7.03
C HIS A 388 -57.20 36.21 7.49
N VAL A 389 -56.75 36.68 8.65
CA VAL A 389 -55.41 36.37 9.20
C VAL A 389 -55.06 34.87 9.18
N PRO A 390 -55.92 33.92 9.59
CA PRO A 390 -55.59 32.50 9.52
C PRO A 390 -55.34 32.03 8.08
N LEU A 391 -56.16 32.45 7.11
CA LEU A 391 -55.97 32.07 5.71
C LEU A 391 -54.73 32.70 5.09
N ALA A 392 -54.43 33.96 5.42
CA ALA A 392 -53.20 34.60 5.00
C ALA A 392 -51.97 33.82 5.51
N ALA A 393 -51.98 33.37 6.77
CA ALA A 393 -50.92 32.55 7.34
C ALA A 393 -50.77 31.20 6.61
N PHE A 394 -51.88 30.50 6.35
CA PHE A 394 -51.87 29.23 5.61
C PHE A 394 -51.35 29.39 4.18
N VAL A 395 -51.87 30.36 3.43
CA VAL A 395 -51.47 30.62 2.04
C VAL A 395 -49.99 30.99 1.97
N ASN A 396 -49.51 31.85 2.87
CA ASN A 396 -48.09 32.20 2.92
C ASN A 396 -47.21 30.99 3.25
N GLY A 397 -47.61 30.15 4.21
CA GLY A 397 -46.89 28.92 4.56
C GLY A 397 -46.80 27.93 3.39
N VAL A 398 -47.91 27.72 2.67
CA VAL A 398 -47.92 26.85 1.48
C VAL A 398 -47.08 27.44 0.34
N LEU A 399 -47.11 28.76 0.12
CA LEU A 399 -46.25 29.41 -0.86
C LEU A 399 -44.76 29.31 -0.49
N LEU A 400 -44.41 29.38 0.79
CA LEU A 400 -43.04 29.12 1.26
C LEU A 400 -42.63 27.68 0.95
N ALA A 401 -43.50 26.69 1.20
CA ALA A 401 -43.24 25.30 0.84
C ALA A 401 -43.02 25.13 -0.68
N TYR A 402 -43.77 25.86 -1.52
CA TYR A 402 -43.53 25.87 -2.97
C TYR A 402 -42.17 26.48 -3.34
N ASN A 403 -41.75 27.52 -2.63
CA ASN A 403 -40.48 28.19 -2.87
C ASN A 403 -39.28 27.29 -2.55
N GLU A 404 -39.37 26.48 -1.48
CA GLU A 404 -38.32 25.51 -1.14
C GLU A 404 -38.02 24.55 -2.30
N LEU A 405 -39.05 24.14 -3.06
CA LEU A 405 -38.88 23.14 -4.11
C LEU A 405 -38.75 23.70 -5.53
N ARG A 406 -38.91 25.01 -5.73
CA ARG A 406 -39.00 25.63 -7.06
C ARG A 406 -37.86 25.23 -8.01
N HIS A 407 -36.65 25.09 -7.49
CA HIS A 407 -35.46 24.75 -8.28
C HIS A 407 -35.27 23.24 -8.48
N LEU A 408 -36.00 22.41 -7.74
CA LEU A 408 -35.90 20.95 -7.77
C LEU A 408 -37.01 20.29 -8.60
N THR A 409 -38.20 20.90 -8.67
CA THR A 409 -39.35 20.32 -9.40
C THR A 409 -39.13 20.07 -10.89
N PRO A 410 -38.39 20.90 -11.67
CA PRO A 410 -38.17 20.60 -13.09
C PRO A 410 -37.22 19.43 -13.31
N ALA A 411 -36.37 19.15 -12.32
CA ALA A 411 -35.29 18.17 -12.44
C ALA A 411 -35.61 16.83 -11.78
N LEU A 412 -36.57 16.79 -10.85
CA LEU A 412 -37.00 15.60 -10.12
C LEU A 412 -38.44 15.23 -10.49
N GLU A 413 -38.69 13.96 -10.75
CA GLU A 413 -40.04 13.44 -11.08
C GLU A 413 -40.91 13.29 -9.82
N LEU A 414 -41.35 14.42 -9.23
CA LEU A 414 -42.04 14.45 -7.92
C LEU A 414 -43.53 14.79 -7.98
N ASN A 415 -44.06 15.15 -9.15
CA ASN A 415 -45.38 15.77 -9.32
C ASN A 415 -46.51 15.05 -8.55
N LEU A 416 -46.61 13.73 -8.66
CA LEU A 416 -47.65 12.95 -7.97
C LEU A 416 -47.49 12.94 -6.44
N ARG A 417 -46.25 12.89 -5.94
CA ARG A 417 -45.96 12.88 -4.49
C ARG A 417 -46.24 14.25 -3.88
N LEU A 418 -45.87 15.32 -4.59
CA LEU A 418 -46.16 16.69 -4.19
C LEU A 418 -47.66 16.97 -4.15
N ALA A 419 -48.40 16.53 -5.17
CA ALA A 419 -49.85 16.70 -5.23
C ALA A 419 -50.57 16.04 -4.05
N ARG A 420 -50.18 14.81 -3.68
CA ARG A 420 -50.75 14.10 -2.51
C ARG A 420 -50.47 14.81 -1.18
N SER A 421 -49.28 15.39 -1.04
CA SER A 421 -48.90 16.07 0.19
C SER A 421 -49.65 17.41 0.33
N LEU A 422 -49.87 18.09 -0.80
CA LEU A 422 -50.74 19.26 -0.87
C LEU A 422 -52.22 18.92 -0.59
N GLU A 423 -52.73 17.81 -1.14
CA GLU A 423 -54.08 17.30 -0.84
C GLU A 423 -54.26 17.02 0.66
N SER A 424 -53.25 16.42 1.30
CA SER A 424 -53.23 16.21 2.75
C SER A 424 -53.28 17.54 3.52
N ALA A 425 -52.50 18.54 3.09
CA ALA A 425 -52.51 19.87 3.70
C ALA A 425 -53.87 20.57 3.58
N PHE A 426 -54.53 20.51 2.41
CA PHE A 426 -55.89 21.01 2.23
C PHE A 426 -56.92 20.24 3.06
N SER A 427 -56.79 18.91 3.14
CA SER A 427 -57.68 18.08 3.96
C SER A 427 -57.56 18.46 5.44
N ARG A 428 -56.33 18.69 5.92
CA ARG A 428 -56.04 19.18 7.28
C ARG A 428 -56.64 20.57 7.54
N ALA A 429 -56.46 21.51 6.62
CA ALA A 429 -57.02 22.86 6.75
C ALA A 429 -58.56 22.84 6.76
N THR A 430 -59.18 22.04 5.89
CA THR A 430 -60.63 21.83 5.81
C THR A 430 -61.17 21.23 7.11
N ALA A 431 -60.51 20.19 7.64
CA ALA A 431 -60.89 19.58 8.91
C ALA A 431 -60.78 20.55 10.09
N SER A 432 -59.74 21.40 10.10
CA SER A 432 -59.54 22.43 11.14
C SER A 432 -60.65 23.48 11.12
N LEU A 433 -61.04 23.96 9.93
CA LEU A 433 -62.18 24.86 9.77
C LEU A 433 -63.50 24.21 10.21
N LEU A 434 -63.72 22.95 9.84
CA LEU A 434 -64.90 22.19 10.24
C LEU A 434 -64.97 22.02 11.77
N ALA A 435 -63.87 21.63 12.40
CA ALA A 435 -63.77 21.46 13.85
C ALA A 435 -64.01 22.78 14.60
N HIS A 436 -63.44 23.90 14.11
CA HIS A 436 -63.68 25.23 14.68
C HIS A 436 -65.14 25.65 14.56
N GLY A 437 -65.79 25.38 13.42
CA GLY A 437 -67.21 25.67 13.21
C GLY A 437 -68.17 24.78 14.02
N GLN A 438 -67.75 23.56 14.38
CA GLN A 438 -68.53 22.62 15.21
C GLN A 438 -68.29 22.78 16.71
N SER A 439 -67.18 23.40 17.12
CA SER A 439 -66.84 23.60 18.52
C SER A 439 -67.89 24.48 19.23
N LYS A 440 -68.55 23.91 20.23
CA LYS A 440 -69.56 24.60 21.08
C LYS A 440 -68.96 25.75 21.93
N ASP A 441 -67.63 25.82 22.02
CA ASP A 441 -66.88 26.83 22.78
C ASP A 441 -66.43 28.05 21.94
N ALA A 442 -66.79 28.11 20.65
CA ALA A 442 -66.73 29.39 19.94
C ALA A 442 -67.78 30.32 20.58
N SER A 443 -67.31 31.21 21.45
CA SER A 443 -68.05 32.33 22.06
C SER A 443 -68.85 33.20 21.07
N ALA A 444 -68.71 32.94 19.77
CA ALA A 444 -69.56 33.36 18.66
C ALA A 444 -71.01 32.85 18.70
N ALA A 445 -71.38 31.89 19.57
CA ALA A 445 -72.79 31.51 19.75
C ALA A 445 -73.68 32.66 20.31
N ARG A 446 -73.08 33.81 20.69
CA ARG A 446 -73.81 35.01 21.13
C ARG A 446 -73.52 36.27 20.31
N ASP A 447 -72.61 36.24 19.34
CA ASP A 447 -72.27 37.39 18.50
C ASP A 447 -72.38 37.03 17.02
N ASP A 448 -73.53 37.35 16.42
CA ASP A 448 -73.84 37.11 15.00
C ASP A 448 -72.77 37.70 14.07
N ARG A 449 -72.09 38.78 14.50
CA ARG A 449 -71.04 39.44 13.73
C ARG A 449 -69.76 38.63 13.66
N ALA A 450 -69.41 37.95 14.75
CA ALA A 450 -68.26 37.04 14.81
C ALA A 450 -68.51 35.78 13.97
N ARG A 451 -69.73 35.24 14.03
CA ARG A 451 -70.15 34.11 13.18
C ARG A 451 -70.10 34.48 11.70
N ALA A 452 -70.61 35.65 11.31
CA ALA A 452 -70.54 36.13 9.92
C ALA A 452 -69.10 36.32 9.43
N ALA A 453 -68.19 36.84 10.27
CA ALA A 453 -66.77 36.98 9.92
C ALA A 453 -66.07 35.63 9.73
N PHE A 454 -66.41 34.62 10.54
CA PHE A 454 -65.92 33.25 10.36
C PHE A 454 -66.45 32.60 9.07
N LEU A 455 -67.74 32.77 8.76
CA LEU A 455 -68.32 32.26 7.51
C LEU A 455 -67.72 32.93 6.27
N ALA A 456 -67.43 34.24 6.35
CA ALA A 456 -66.69 34.96 5.31
C ALA A 456 -65.29 34.36 5.09
N CYS A 457 -64.59 33.98 6.16
CA CYS A 457 -63.31 33.27 6.09
C CYS A 457 -63.48 31.90 5.39
N VAL A 458 -64.47 31.09 5.77
CA VAL A 458 -64.74 29.79 5.13
C VAL A 458 -65.04 29.96 3.62
N ARG A 459 -65.83 30.97 3.24
CA ARG A 459 -66.08 31.30 1.81
C ARG A 459 -64.78 31.73 1.11
N ALA A 460 -63.96 32.58 1.73
CA ALA A 460 -62.68 33.00 1.18
C ALA A 460 -61.68 31.83 1.01
N TYR A 461 -61.73 30.82 1.88
CA TYR A 461 -60.93 29.59 1.72
C TYR A 461 -61.30 28.83 0.44
N LEU A 462 -62.61 28.61 0.22
CA LEU A 462 -63.13 27.83 -0.92
C LEU A 462 -63.03 28.58 -2.25
N ASP A 463 -63.35 29.88 -2.24
CA ASP A 463 -63.51 30.65 -3.48
C ASP A 463 -62.23 31.39 -3.90
N ALA A 464 -61.31 31.66 -2.97
CA ALA A 464 -60.07 32.39 -3.24
C ALA A 464 -58.80 31.61 -2.90
N ALA A 465 -58.63 31.16 -1.65
CA ALA A 465 -57.37 30.59 -1.18
C ALA A 465 -57.01 29.27 -1.87
N ALA A 466 -57.90 28.26 -1.83
CA ALA A 466 -57.65 26.96 -2.42
C ALA A 466 -57.49 27.01 -3.95
N PRO A 467 -58.38 27.69 -4.72
CA PRO A 467 -58.19 27.86 -6.16
C PRO A 467 -56.88 28.55 -6.53
N PHE A 468 -56.47 29.56 -5.76
CA PHE A 468 -55.19 30.25 -5.96
C PHE A 468 -54.00 29.31 -5.73
N LEU A 469 -53.97 28.59 -4.62
CA LEU A 469 -52.89 27.66 -4.28
C LEU A 469 -52.77 26.50 -5.29
N VAL A 470 -53.88 26.01 -5.84
CA VAL A 470 -53.89 24.99 -6.91
C VAL A 470 -53.31 25.54 -8.22
N ARG A 471 -53.66 26.78 -8.60
CA ARG A 471 -53.05 27.44 -9.77
C ARG A 471 -51.55 27.69 -9.58
N ALA A 472 -51.15 28.13 -8.39
CA ALA A 472 -49.74 28.33 -8.06
C ALA A 472 -48.96 27.01 -8.09
N PHE A 473 -49.56 25.92 -7.59
CA PHE A 473 -48.97 24.58 -7.68
C PHE A 473 -48.81 24.10 -9.12
N ALA A 474 -49.81 24.32 -9.99
CA ALA A 474 -49.72 23.97 -11.41
C ALA A 474 -48.51 24.62 -12.11
N ARG A 475 -48.19 25.87 -11.74
CA ARG A 475 -46.99 26.57 -12.22
C ARG A 475 -45.70 25.96 -11.67
N LEU A 476 -45.68 25.58 -10.38
CA LEU A 476 -44.53 24.94 -9.75
C LEU A 476 -44.13 23.62 -10.43
N ILE A 477 -45.12 22.80 -10.80
CA ILE A 477 -44.88 21.49 -11.45
C ILE A 477 -44.90 21.54 -12.98
N ALA A 478 -45.12 22.72 -13.58
CA ALA A 478 -45.29 22.92 -15.02
C ALA A 478 -46.27 21.92 -15.67
N GLY A 479 -47.38 21.62 -14.99
CA GLY A 479 -48.29 20.52 -15.34
C GLY A 479 -49.76 20.80 -14.99
N ALA A 480 -50.66 19.95 -15.50
CA ALA A 480 -52.10 20.14 -15.31
C ALA A 480 -52.53 19.78 -13.87
N PRO A 481 -53.28 20.65 -13.17
CA PRO A 481 -53.72 20.43 -11.79
C PRO A 481 -54.95 19.51 -11.68
N HIS A 482 -55.24 18.68 -12.68
CA HIS A 482 -56.57 18.06 -12.85
C HIS A 482 -57.06 17.27 -11.63
N ASP A 483 -56.17 16.63 -10.88
CA ASP A 483 -56.54 15.89 -9.66
C ASP A 483 -56.78 16.80 -8.44
N LEU A 484 -56.17 17.98 -8.37
CA LEU A 484 -56.29 18.89 -7.23
C LEU A 484 -57.58 19.71 -7.19
N ASN A 485 -58.26 19.88 -8.34
CA ASN A 485 -59.58 20.51 -8.36
C ASN A 485 -60.62 19.70 -7.59
N ARG A 486 -60.47 18.37 -7.54
CA ARG A 486 -61.31 17.50 -6.73
C ARG A 486 -61.22 17.83 -5.23
N VAL A 487 -60.03 18.21 -4.75
CA VAL A 487 -59.81 18.56 -3.34
C VAL A 487 -60.64 19.79 -2.95
N ILE A 488 -60.83 20.74 -3.87
CA ILE A 488 -61.68 21.92 -3.65
C ILE A 488 -63.16 21.51 -3.55
N GLU A 489 -63.61 20.59 -4.40
CA GLU A 489 -64.98 20.07 -4.36
C GLU A 489 -65.24 19.25 -3.09
N ASP A 490 -64.30 18.39 -2.69
CA ASP A 490 -64.36 17.61 -1.45
C ASP A 490 -64.39 18.54 -0.22
N ALA A 491 -63.61 19.63 -0.24
CA ALA A 491 -63.65 20.65 0.81
C ALA A 491 -64.98 21.41 0.84
N ARG A 492 -65.55 21.74 -0.33
CA ARG A 492 -66.88 22.40 -0.44
C ARG A 492 -67.97 21.49 0.13
N ALA A 493 -67.96 20.20 -0.20
CA ALA A 493 -68.89 19.21 0.33
C ALA A 493 -68.75 19.05 1.87
N ALA A 494 -67.52 19.03 2.39
CA ALA A 494 -67.27 18.90 3.82
C ALA A 494 -67.70 20.13 4.64
N LEU A 495 -67.57 21.33 4.07
CA LEU A 495 -67.89 22.60 4.74
C LEU A 495 -69.33 23.09 4.49
N ALA A 496 -70.07 22.49 3.55
CA ALA A 496 -71.48 22.80 3.27
C ALA A 496 -72.37 22.86 4.53
N PRO A 497 -72.28 21.94 5.52
CA PRO A 497 -73.09 22.03 6.74
C PRO A 497 -72.89 23.30 7.57
N ILE A 498 -71.72 23.94 7.44
CA ILE A 498 -71.41 25.21 8.13
C ILE A 498 -71.93 26.39 7.28
N VAL A 499 -71.69 26.38 5.97
CA VAL A 499 -71.98 27.49 5.06
C VAL A 499 -73.48 27.61 4.75
N ASP A 500 -74.19 26.49 4.60
CA ASP A 500 -75.62 26.43 4.24
C ASP A 500 -76.55 26.59 5.45
N SER A 501 -76.00 26.65 6.68
CA SER A 501 -76.77 26.92 7.90
C SER A 501 -77.29 28.36 8.03
N GLU A 502 -77.03 29.21 7.03
CA GLU A 502 -77.54 30.58 6.89
C GLU A 502 -78.77 30.71 5.96
N LEU A 503 -79.25 29.61 5.36
CA LEU A 503 -80.48 29.60 4.55
C LEU A 503 -81.73 29.27 5.35
#